data_AF-A0A7J6PQA3-F1
#
_entry.id   AF-A0A7J6PQA3-F1
#
_cell.length_a   1.000
_cell.length_b   1.000
_cell.length_c   1.000
_cell.angle_alpha   90.00
_cell.angle_beta   90.00
_cell.angle_gamma   90.00
#
_symmetry.space_group_name_H-M   'P 1'
#
loop_
_entity.id
_entity.type
_entity.pdbx_description
1 polymer ?
#
loop_
_entity_poly.entity_id
_entity_poly.type
_entity_poly.pdbx_seq_one_letter_code
_entity_poly.pdbx_strand_id
1 'polypeptide(L)'
;MELLAKASSNRVWFAFVEGYLDLPKWITEDAKYKVMLPEVKWSLGYRGMCKFRSGPIFDQPVLKAFDYMMTLDTDGYLPDDLAYDPIQQMYEGDYVYSYSHTLNDQPAAVQHFWDHTLEYMAQRGIEPLGTELLREFIDQVSLEWTYRLFMNDIEVVHLGWFRSAQYMDYYNYLDSQGGWWLYRWGDHAVRTTAVAMWLDKKQLMHMDIPYGHQSFCRCASPERICVRNSDMGLYPREWFTCVSFD
;
A
#
# COMPACT_ATOMS: atom_id res chain seq x y z
N MET A 1 14.47 3.78 -19.83
CA MET A 1 14.65 2.33 -19.67
C MET A 1 16.13 1.94 -19.62
N GLU A 2 16.98 2.38 -20.57
CA GLU A 2 18.41 2.02 -20.56
C GLU A 2 19.17 2.40 -19.28
N LEU A 3 18.94 3.60 -18.74
CA LEU A 3 19.58 4.03 -17.48
C LEU A 3 19.23 3.09 -16.32
N LEU A 4 17.95 2.71 -16.20
CA LEU A 4 17.48 1.79 -15.15
C LEU A 4 18.06 0.38 -15.34
N ALA A 5 18.13 -0.11 -16.58
CA ALA A 5 18.73 -1.40 -16.88
C ALA A 5 20.24 -1.43 -16.56
N LYS A 6 20.96 -0.31 -16.74
CA LYS A 6 22.38 -0.18 -16.40
C LYS A 6 22.63 0.01 -14.90
N ALA A 7 21.63 0.51 -14.16
CA ALA A 7 21.75 0.78 -12.73
C ALA A 7 21.65 -0.47 -11.84
N SER A 8 21.25 -1.62 -12.41
CA SER A 8 21.08 -2.87 -11.68
C SER A 8 21.88 -4.00 -12.31
N SER A 9 22.55 -4.81 -11.49
CA SER A 9 23.13 -6.09 -11.92
C SER A 9 22.09 -7.21 -12.03
N ASN A 10 20.88 -6.99 -11.51
CA ASN A 10 19.78 -7.94 -11.57
C ASN A 10 19.00 -7.84 -12.89
N ARG A 11 18.20 -8.86 -13.18
CA ARG A 11 17.29 -8.83 -14.33
C ARG A 11 16.22 -7.76 -14.13
N VAL A 12 16.08 -6.88 -15.11
CA VAL A 12 15.07 -5.81 -15.11
C VAL A 12 14.06 -6.08 -16.21
N TRP A 13 12.78 -6.04 -15.85
CA TRP A 13 11.67 -6.12 -16.79
C TRP A 13 10.90 -4.79 -16.77
N PHE A 14 10.43 -4.38 -17.94
CA PHE A 14 9.54 -3.24 -18.08
C PHE A 14 8.19 -3.76 -18.59
N ALA A 15 7.11 -3.40 -17.91
CA ALA A 15 5.75 -3.72 -18.30
C ALA A 15 4.99 -2.41 -18.51
N PHE A 16 4.26 -2.31 -19.62
CA PHE A 16 3.29 -1.25 -19.82
C PHE A 16 1.94 -1.68 -19.23
N VAL A 17 1.28 -0.78 -18.51
CA VAL A 17 -0.03 -1.05 -17.90
C VAL A 17 -1.09 -0.35 -18.77
N GLU A 18 -1.83 -1.15 -19.53
CA GLU A 18 -2.97 -0.67 -20.32
C GLU A 18 -4.19 -0.38 -19.43
N GLY A 19 -5.03 0.55 -19.87
CA GLY A 19 -6.29 0.88 -19.19
C GLY A 19 -6.14 1.50 -17.79
N TYR A 20 -4.94 1.94 -17.43
CA TYR A 20 -4.62 2.51 -16.12
C TYR A 20 -5.47 3.75 -15.75
N LEU A 21 -5.95 4.49 -16.76
CA LEU A 21 -6.84 5.65 -16.60
C LEU A 21 -8.24 5.40 -17.16
N ASP A 22 -8.65 4.14 -17.32
CA ASP A 22 -9.98 3.82 -17.81
C ASP A 22 -11.00 3.99 -16.68
N LEU A 23 -11.83 5.02 -16.80
CA LEU A 23 -12.91 5.29 -15.86
C LEU A 23 -14.17 4.49 -16.27
N PRO A 24 -14.94 3.99 -15.29
CA PRO A 24 -16.25 3.40 -15.56
C PRO A 24 -17.18 4.36 -16.30
N LYS A 25 -17.91 3.85 -17.29
CA LYS A 25 -18.83 4.66 -18.11
C LYS A 25 -19.84 5.44 -17.28
N TRP A 26 -20.38 4.85 -16.23
CA TRP A 26 -21.36 5.51 -15.36
C TRP A 26 -20.79 6.75 -14.66
N ILE A 27 -19.49 6.80 -14.37
CA ILE A 27 -18.81 7.99 -13.85
C ILE A 27 -18.65 9.04 -14.96
N THR A 28 -18.32 8.61 -16.17
CA THR A 28 -18.04 9.50 -17.31
C THR A 28 -19.26 9.85 -18.14
N GLU A 29 -20.45 9.34 -17.84
CA GLU A 29 -21.69 9.59 -18.59
C GLU A 29 -22.72 10.34 -17.75
N ASP A 30 -22.84 10.03 -16.45
CA ASP A 30 -23.73 10.71 -15.52
C ASP A 30 -23.29 12.17 -15.25
N ALA A 31 -24.23 13.10 -15.36
CA ALA A 31 -23.97 14.53 -15.19
C ALA A 31 -23.46 14.89 -13.78
N LYS A 32 -23.93 14.21 -12.74
CA LYS A 32 -23.51 14.44 -11.35
C LYS A 32 -22.03 14.13 -11.18
N TYR A 33 -21.60 12.95 -11.61
CA TYR A 33 -20.21 12.49 -11.41
C TYR A 33 -19.22 13.22 -12.32
N LYS A 34 -19.63 13.57 -13.54
CA LYS A 34 -18.83 14.41 -14.44
C LYS A 34 -18.40 15.73 -13.81
N VAL A 35 -19.30 16.38 -13.08
CA VAL A 35 -19.01 17.67 -12.42
C VAL A 35 -18.10 17.48 -11.21
N MET A 36 -18.22 16.36 -10.49
CA MET A 36 -17.37 16.06 -9.34
C MET A 36 -15.92 15.71 -9.70
N LEU A 37 -15.69 14.97 -10.81
CA LEU A 37 -14.36 14.50 -11.22
C LEU A 37 -13.24 15.56 -11.21
N PRO A 38 -13.43 16.78 -11.76
CA PRO A 38 -12.41 17.83 -11.73
C PRO A 38 -12.26 18.52 -10.37
N GLU A 39 -13.23 18.40 -9.47
CA GLU A 39 -13.17 19.00 -8.12
C GLU A 39 -12.32 18.18 -7.14
N VAL A 40 -12.08 16.90 -7.47
CA VAL A 40 -11.23 16.03 -6.66
C VAL A 40 -9.79 16.54 -6.71
N LYS A 41 -9.27 16.97 -5.54
CA LYS A 41 -7.93 17.53 -5.34
C LYS A 41 -6.80 16.68 -5.96
N TRP A 42 -6.94 15.36 -5.94
CA TRP A 42 -5.91 14.43 -6.42
C TRP A 42 -6.03 14.16 -7.91
N SER A 43 -4.88 14.11 -8.60
CA SER A 43 -4.82 13.88 -10.04
C SER A 43 -5.43 12.53 -10.42
N LEU A 44 -5.94 12.42 -11.66
CA LEU A 44 -6.41 11.14 -12.19
C LEU A 44 -5.30 10.08 -12.19
N GLY A 45 -4.06 10.47 -12.48
CA GLY A 45 -2.90 9.58 -12.45
C GLY A 45 -2.64 8.97 -11.07
N TYR A 46 -2.77 9.77 -10.01
CA TYR A 46 -2.60 9.29 -8.63
C TYR A 46 -3.76 8.41 -8.18
N ARG A 47 -4.99 8.74 -8.57
CA ARG A 47 -6.17 7.89 -8.31
C ARG A 47 -6.09 6.54 -9.04
N GLY A 48 -5.68 6.56 -10.30
CA GLY A 48 -5.39 5.33 -11.07
C GLY A 48 -4.28 4.51 -10.44
N MET A 49 -3.28 5.16 -9.84
CA MET A 49 -2.19 4.50 -9.10
C MET A 49 -2.72 3.72 -7.91
N CYS A 50 -3.52 4.37 -7.07
CA CYS A 50 -4.15 3.73 -5.93
C CYS A 50 -5.01 2.54 -6.39
N LYS A 51 -5.87 2.70 -7.40
CA LYS A 51 -6.65 1.59 -7.95
C LYS A 51 -5.77 0.44 -8.40
N PHE A 52 -4.72 0.73 -9.17
CA PHE A 52 -3.79 -0.27 -9.68
C PHE A 52 -3.05 -1.02 -8.56
N ARG A 53 -2.53 -0.31 -7.57
CA ARG A 53 -1.84 -0.90 -6.41
C ARG A 53 -2.80 -1.60 -5.45
N SER A 54 -4.10 -1.35 -5.51
CA SER A 54 -5.13 -2.07 -4.74
C SER A 54 -5.47 -3.46 -5.27
N GLY A 55 -5.06 -3.85 -6.49
CA GLY A 55 -5.46 -5.15 -7.04
C GLY A 55 -4.75 -5.53 -8.34
N PRO A 56 -4.93 -4.78 -9.44
CA PRO A 56 -4.40 -5.14 -10.76
C PRO A 56 -2.89 -5.37 -10.82
N ILE A 57 -2.11 -4.77 -9.92
CA ILE A 57 -0.67 -5.00 -9.83
C ILE A 57 -0.33 -6.48 -9.59
N PHE A 58 -1.13 -7.20 -8.80
CA PHE A 58 -0.78 -8.57 -8.37
C PHE A 58 -0.91 -9.60 -9.49
N ASP A 59 -1.74 -9.34 -10.50
CA ASP A 59 -1.94 -10.23 -11.66
C ASP A 59 -1.14 -9.81 -12.90
N GLN A 60 -0.22 -8.85 -12.75
CA GLN A 60 0.63 -8.44 -13.87
C GLN A 60 1.39 -9.64 -14.44
N PRO A 61 1.44 -9.83 -15.78
CA PRO A 61 2.08 -10.99 -16.40
C PRO A 61 3.52 -11.22 -15.96
N VAL A 62 4.27 -10.13 -15.70
CA VAL A 62 5.66 -10.17 -15.22
C VAL A 62 5.78 -10.81 -13.83
N LEU A 63 4.73 -10.77 -13.02
CA LEU A 63 4.71 -11.33 -11.66
C LEU A 63 4.22 -12.78 -11.60
N LYS A 64 3.78 -13.39 -12.71
CA LYS A 64 3.19 -14.75 -12.69
C LYS A 64 4.14 -15.85 -12.26
N ALA A 65 5.44 -15.63 -12.42
CA ALA A 65 6.48 -16.58 -12.04
C ALA A 65 7.00 -16.39 -10.60
N PHE A 66 6.36 -15.53 -9.80
CA PHE A 66 6.81 -15.18 -8.45
C PHE A 66 5.69 -15.40 -7.43
N ASP A 67 6.09 -15.88 -6.25
CA ASP A 67 5.22 -16.05 -5.09
C ASP A 67 5.18 -14.81 -4.21
N TYR A 68 6.28 -14.05 -4.16
CA TYR A 68 6.40 -12.83 -3.37
C TYR A 68 6.75 -11.62 -4.25
N MET A 69 6.27 -10.45 -3.84
CA MET A 69 6.62 -9.16 -4.42
C MET A 69 7.05 -8.23 -3.30
N MET A 70 8.22 -7.58 -3.46
CA MET A 70 8.63 -6.46 -2.63
C MET A 70 8.37 -5.15 -3.38
N THR A 71 7.64 -4.24 -2.75
CA THR A 71 7.40 -2.90 -3.28
C THR A 71 8.56 -1.98 -2.93
N LEU A 72 9.02 -1.21 -3.92
CA LEU A 72 10.01 -0.14 -3.76
C LEU A 72 9.46 1.14 -4.38
N ASP A 73 9.25 2.18 -3.57
CA ASP A 73 8.83 3.48 -4.08
C ASP A 73 9.99 4.31 -4.64
N THR A 74 9.67 5.24 -5.53
CA THR A 74 10.67 6.08 -6.23
C THR A 74 11.32 7.13 -5.33
N ASP A 75 10.69 7.46 -4.21
CA ASP A 75 11.18 8.35 -3.16
C ASP A 75 11.41 7.62 -1.82
N GLY A 76 11.58 6.30 -1.87
CA GLY A 76 12.04 5.48 -0.75
C GLY A 76 13.57 5.42 -0.66
N TYR A 77 14.11 5.44 0.56
CA TYR A 77 15.53 5.46 0.88
C TYR A 77 15.89 4.34 1.85
N LEU A 78 17.02 3.68 1.63
CA LEU A 78 17.62 2.73 2.58
C LEU A 78 18.88 3.38 3.17
N PRO A 79 18.79 4.05 4.35
CA PRO A 79 19.88 4.88 4.89
C PRO A 79 21.00 4.09 5.58
N ASP A 80 20.80 2.79 5.85
CA ASP A 80 21.79 1.86 6.40
C ASP A 80 21.67 0.51 5.66
N ASP A 81 22.65 -0.38 5.85
CA ASP A 81 22.63 -1.74 5.31
C ASP A 81 21.49 -2.58 5.90
N LEU A 82 20.94 -3.48 5.08
CA LEU A 82 19.93 -4.45 5.50
C LEU A 82 20.58 -5.58 6.31
N ALA A 83 20.07 -5.85 7.50
CA ALA A 83 20.57 -6.93 8.36
C ALA A 83 20.16 -8.34 7.90
N TYR A 84 19.14 -8.44 7.03
CA TYR A 84 18.58 -9.69 6.53
C TYR A 84 17.88 -9.47 5.18
N ASP A 85 17.59 -10.56 4.46
CA ASP A 85 16.74 -10.54 3.27
C ASP A 85 15.25 -10.64 3.69
N PRO A 86 14.44 -9.58 3.48
CA PRO A 86 13.05 -9.57 3.91
C PRO A 86 12.17 -10.53 3.10
N ILE A 87 12.53 -10.86 1.86
CA ILE A 87 11.80 -11.83 1.04
C ILE A 87 12.09 -13.24 1.57
N GLN A 88 13.34 -13.53 1.92
CA GLN A 88 13.71 -14.81 2.53
C GLN A 88 12.98 -15.03 3.86
N GLN A 89 12.94 -14.02 4.75
CA GLN A 89 12.21 -14.14 6.01
C GLN A 89 10.70 -14.34 5.82
N MET A 90 10.11 -13.66 4.83
CA MET A 90 8.70 -13.85 4.48
C MET A 90 8.40 -15.30 4.07
N TYR A 91 9.30 -15.91 3.30
CA TYR A 91 9.19 -17.30 2.87
C TYR A 91 9.39 -18.29 4.02
N GLU A 92 10.47 -18.14 4.79
CA GLU A 92 10.80 -19.07 5.88
C GLU A 92 9.81 -19.04 7.05
N GLY A 93 9.16 -17.89 7.26
CA GLY A 93 8.16 -17.69 8.31
C GLY A 93 6.72 -17.94 7.88
N ASP A 94 6.47 -18.40 6.64
CA ASP A 94 5.14 -18.57 6.06
C ASP A 94 4.25 -17.30 6.19
N TYR A 95 4.87 -16.13 6.08
CA TYR A 95 4.19 -14.85 6.20
C TYR A 95 3.47 -14.47 4.90
N VAL A 96 2.33 -13.79 5.04
CA VAL A 96 1.49 -13.34 3.92
C VAL A 96 1.71 -11.87 3.61
N TYR A 97 1.87 -11.04 4.64
CA TYR A 97 1.99 -9.59 4.50
C TYR A 97 3.07 -9.04 5.42
N SER A 98 3.91 -8.14 4.92
CA SER A 98 4.82 -7.38 5.77
C SER A 98 4.47 -5.90 5.80
N TYR A 99 4.79 -5.25 6.91
CA TYR A 99 4.67 -3.81 7.06
C TYR A 99 5.89 -3.27 7.81
N SER A 100 6.35 -2.09 7.44
CA SER A 100 7.44 -1.41 8.17
C SER A 100 6.88 -0.47 9.25
N HIS A 101 5.84 0.29 8.93
CA HIS A 101 5.27 1.30 9.81
C HIS A 101 3.79 1.55 9.53
N THR A 102 3.12 2.24 10.45
CA THR A 102 1.71 2.61 10.34
C THR A 102 1.53 4.11 10.47
N LEU A 103 0.61 4.69 9.70
CA LEU A 103 0.19 6.08 9.80
C LEU A 103 -1.33 6.19 9.74
N ASN A 104 -1.87 7.38 9.98
CA ASN A 104 -3.29 7.66 9.79
C ASN A 104 -3.50 8.29 8.41
N ASP A 105 -4.52 7.82 7.69
CA ASP A 105 -4.95 8.45 6.44
C ASP A 105 -5.66 9.78 6.69
N GLN A 106 -5.81 10.58 5.64
CA GLN A 106 -6.57 11.81 5.63
C GLN A 106 -8.07 11.51 5.45
N PRO A 107 -8.95 11.82 6.43
CA PRO A 107 -10.39 11.50 6.34
C PRO A 107 -11.08 12.07 5.10
N ALA A 108 -10.70 13.29 4.69
CA ALA A 108 -11.25 13.95 3.50
C ALA A 108 -10.96 13.21 2.18
N ALA A 109 -10.01 12.28 2.17
CA ALA A 109 -9.62 11.54 1.00
C ALA A 109 -10.31 10.18 0.89
N VAL A 110 -10.50 9.52 2.03
CA VAL A 110 -11.12 8.19 2.16
C VAL A 110 -12.62 8.27 2.48
N GLN A 111 -13.29 9.31 1.99
CA GLN A 111 -14.73 9.48 2.19
C GLN A 111 -15.51 8.25 1.71
N HIS A 112 -16.46 7.80 2.53
CA HIS A 112 -17.30 6.62 2.31
C HIS A 112 -16.57 5.27 2.17
N PHE A 113 -15.25 5.23 2.32
CA PHE A 113 -14.49 3.99 2.21
C PHE A 113 -14.90 2.98 3.29
N TRP A 114 -14.97 3.42 4.55
CA TRP A 114 -15.34 2.56 5.66
C TRP A 114 -16.81 2.15 5.61
N ASP A 115 -17.72 3.07 5.26
CA ASP A 115 -19.14 2.77 5.04
C ASP A 115 -19.33 1.61 4.07
N HIS A 116 -18.70 1.71 2.88
CA HIS A 116 -18.76 0.64 1.88
C HIS A 116 -18.04 -0.63 2.34
N THR A 117 -16.99 -0.53 3.16
CA THR A 117 -16.34 -1.70 3.73
C THR A 117 -17.27 -2.43 4.71
N LEU A 118 -17.98 -1.72 5.59
CA LEU A 118 -18.99 -2.30 6.47
C LEU A 118 -20.16 -2.94 5.70
N GLU A 119 -20.62 -2.29 4.62
CA GLU A 119 -21.64 -2.86 3.72
C GLU A 119 -21.16 -4.18 3.09
N TYR A 120 -19.93 -4.22 2.60
CA TYR A 120 -19.32 -5.45 2.07
C TYR A 120 -19.26 -6.56 3.12
N MET A 121 -18.79 -6.22 4.33
CA MET A 121 -18.70 -7.13 5.46
C MET A 121 -20.08 -7.72 5.80
N ALA A 122 -21.11 -6.88 5.90
CA ALA A 122 -22.48 -7.32 6.15
C ALA A 122 -23.00 -8.26 5.04
N GLN A 123 -22.75 -7.93 3.77
CA GLN A 123 -23.16 -8.75 2.62
C GLN A 123 -22.46 -10.11 2.55
N ARG A 124 -21.26 -10.22 3.14
CA ARG A 124 -20.44 -11.45 3.14
C ARG A 124 -20.44 -12.19 4.47
N GLY A 125 -21.15 -11.68 5.48
CA GLY A 125 -21.19 -12.28 6.82
C GLY A 125 -19.86 -12.19 7.56
N ILE A 126 -19.10 -11.10 7.36
CA ILE A 126 -17.84 -10.83 8.03
C ILE A 126 -18.12 -9.91 9.22
N GLU A 127 -17.70 -10.33 10.41
CA GLU A 127 -17.88 -9.55 11.63
C GLU A 127 -16.76 -8.50 11.78
N PRO A 128 -17.05 -7.21 12.02
CA PRO A 128 -16.04 -6.16 12.26
C PRO A 128 -15.08 -6.45 13.43
N LEU A 129 -15.52 -7.27 14.39
CA LEU A 129 -14.69 -7.73 15.51
C LEU A 129 -14.17 -9.16 15.32
N GLY A 130 -14.27 -9.72 14.11
CA GLY A 130 -13.98 -11.12 13.81
C GLY A 130 -12.52 -11.52 13.98
N THR A 131 -11.58 -10.61 13.74
CA THR A 131 -10.13 -10.86 13.89
C THR A 131 -9.52 -9.97 14.96
N GLU A 132 -8.45 -10.44 15.61
CA GLU A 132 -7.68 -9.59 16.53
C GLU A 132 -7.00 -8.42 15.82
N LEU A 133 -6.69 -8.58 14.53
CA LEU A 133 -5.99 -7.57 13.76
C LEU A 133 -6.92 -6.39 13.41
N LEU A 134 -8.15 -6.65 12.95
CA LEU A 134 -9.10 -5.57 12.63
C LEU A 134 -9.47 -4.73 13.85
N ARG A 135 -9.55 -5.36 15.02
CA ARG A 135 -9.78 -4.69 16.31
C ARG A 135 -8.71 -3.65 16.68
N GLU A 136 -7.52 -3.69 16.08
CA GLU A 136 -6.48 -2.67 16.27
C GLU A 136 -6.68 -1.43 15.39
N PHE A 137 -7.47 -1.56 14.33
CA PHE A 137 -7.70 -0.50 13.36
C PHE A 137 -9.05 0.19 13.54
N ILE A 138 -9.94 -0.33 14.38
CA ILE A 138 -11.27 0.24 14.61
C ILE A 138 -11.49 0.58 16.10
N ASP A 139 -12.35 1.56 16.37
CA ASP A 139 -12.95 1.72 17.67
C ASP A 139 -13.92 0.55 17.93
N GLN A 140 -13.71 -0.19 19.02
CA GLN A 140 -14.45 -1.43 19.26
C GLN A 140 -15.87 -1.21 19.80
N VAL A 141 -16.23 0.04 20.14
CA VAL A 141 -17.57 0.41 20.61
C VAL A 141 -18.41 0.95 19.47
N SER A 142 -17.90 1.94 18.74
CA SER A 142 -18.60 2.53 17.59
C SER A 142 -18.44 1.74 16.29
N LEU A 143 -17.47 0.82 16.24
CA LEU A 143 -17.05 0.08 15.04
C LEU A 143 -16.53 1.00 13.91
N GLU A 144 -16.11 2.22 14.26
CA GLU A 144 -15.55 3.18 13.32
C GLU A 144 -14.08 2.92 13.05
N TRP A 145 -13.66 3.03 11.80
CA TRP A 145 -12.24 2.96 11.45
C TRP A 145 -11.47 4.16 12.00
N THR A 146 -10.34 3.87 12.65
CA THR A 146 -9.45 4.90 13.24
C THR A 146 -8.62 5.67 12.21
N TYR A 147 -8.81 5.37 10.92
CA TYR A 147 -7.98 5.82 9.78
C TYR A 147 -6.54 5.30 9.81
N ARG A 148 -6.15 4.53 10.83
CA ARG A 148 -4.83 3.91 10.90
C ARG A 148 -4.68 2.87 9.80
N LEU A 149 -3.51 2.82 9.19
CA LEU A 149 -3.18 1.90 8.10
C LEU A 149 -1.72 1.48 8.10
N PHE A 150 -1.44 0.36 7.46
CA PHE A 150 -0.09 -0.02 7.06
C PHE A 150 0.36 0.83 5.87
N MET A 151 1.51 1.47 6.03
CA MET A 151 2.18 2.12 4.91
C MET A 151 2.80 1.04 4.02
N ASN A 152 2.61 1.18 2.70
CA ASN A 152 2.95 0.16 1.70
C ASN A 152 3.97 0.66 0.67
N ASP A 153 4.56 1.83 0.93
CA ASP A 153 5.70 2.37 0.17
C ASP A 153 6.92 1.44 0.27
N ILE A 154 7.02 0.65 1.34
CA ILE A 154 7.86 -0.55 1.43
C ILE A 154 7.10 -1.69 2.11
N GLU A 155 6.94 -2.80 1.40
CA GLU A 155 6.25 -4.00 1.87
C GLU A 155 6.74 -5.21 1.09
N VAL A 156 6.55 -6.40 1.64
CA VAL A 156 6.67 -7.68 0.95
C VAL A 156 5.34 -8.40 1.10
N VAL A 157 4.80 -8.90 0.00
CA VAL A 157 3.49 -9.56 -0.01
C VAL A 157 3.54 -10.92 -0.69
N HIS A 158 2.80 -11.89 -0.15
CA HIS A 158 2.58 -13.18 -0.79
C HIS A 158 1.48 -13.04 -1.85
N LEU A 159 1.89 -13.04 -3.12
CA LEU A 159 1.04 -12.81 -4.29
C LEU A 159 -0.15 -13.77 -4.36
N GLY A 160 0.01 -15.03 -3.95
CA GLY A 160 -1.09 -16.02 -3.93
C GLY A 160 -2.30 -15.58 -3.10
N TRP A 161 -2.10 -14.88 -1.98
CA TRP A 161 -3.20 -14.40 -1.15
C TRP A 161 -3.89 -13.18 -1.79
N PHE A 162 -3.11 -12.25 -2.34
CA PHE A 162 -3.63 -11.08 -3.05
C PHE A 162 -4.28 -11.43 -4.40
N ARG A 163 -3.99 -12.60 -4.97
CA ARG A 163 -4.69 -13.17 -6.14
C ARG A 163 -5.90 -14.01 -5.77
N SER A 164 -6.14 -14.26 -4.48
CA SER A 164 -7.22 -15.13 -4.03
C SER A 164 -8.59 -14.57 -4.42
N ALA A 165 -9.56 -15.48 -4.59
CA ALA A 165 -10.94 -15.09 -4.86
C ALA A 165 -11.52 -14.18 -3.76
N GLN A 166 -11.09 -14.38 -2.51
CA GLN A 166 -11.51 -13.58 -1.36
C GLN A 166 -11.03 -12.13 -1.48
N TYR A 167 -9.73 -11.91 -1.69
CA TYR A 167 -9.18 -10.56 -1.84
C TYR A 167 -9.78 -9.86 -3.06
N MET A 168 -9.85 -10.57 -4.19
CA MET A 168 -10.34 -9.99 -5.44
C MET A 168 -11.85 -9.71 -5.42
N ASP A 169 -12.66 -10.47 -4.67
CA ASP A 169 -14.08 -10.14 -4.46
C ASP A 169 -14.24 -8.79 -3.75
N TYR A 170 -13.44 -8.52 -2.72
CA TYR A 170 -13.44 -7.22 -2.03
C TYR A 170 -12.95 -6.07 -2.91
N TYR A 171 -11.83 -6.28 -3.62
CA TYR A 171 -11.34 -5.29 -4.59
C TYR A 171 -12.41 -4.97 -5.65
N ASN A 172 -13.04 -5.98 -6.24
CA ASN A 172 -14.06 -5.80 -7.27
C ASN A 172 -15.32 -5.11 -6.72
N TYR A 173 -15.69 -5.42 -5.48
CA TYR A 173 -16.75 -4.71 -4.79
C TYR A 173 -16.43 -3.21 -4.68
N LEU A 174 -15.24 -2.86 -4.20
CA LEU A 174 -14.83 -1.45 -4.08
C LEU A 174 -14.73 -0.75 -5.45
N ASP A 175 -14.31 -1.46 -6.50
CA ASP A 175 -14.28 -0.92 -7.87
C ASP A 175 -15.66 -0.55 -8.37
N SER A 176 -16.65 -1.36 -8.04
CA SER A 176 -18.04 -1.09 -8.40
C SER A 176 -18.59 0.18 -7.73
N GLN A 177 -18.04 0.62 -6.59
CA GLN A 177 -18.42 1.86 -5.91
C GLN A 177 -17.76 3.11 -6.51
N GLY A 178 -16.70 2.96 -7.30
CA GLY A 178 -16.03 4.07 -7.98
C GLY A 178 -15.26 5.04 -7.07
N GLY A 179 -15.01 4.67 -5.81
CA GLY A 179 -14.45 5.58 -4.81
C GLY A 179 -13.01 6.02 -5.07
N TRP A 180 -12.22 5.26 -5.84
CA TRP A 180 -10.92 5.72 -6.33
C TRP A 180 -11.04 6.97 -7.20
N TRP A 181 -12.12 7.09 -7.97
CA TRP A 181 -12.31 8.19 -8.93
C TRP A 181 -13.10 9.34 -8.31
N LEU A 182 -14.15 9.05 -7.55
CA LEU A 182 -15.00 10.09 -6.95
C LEU A 182 -14.34 10.72 -5.71
N TYR A 183 -13.37 10.04 -5.11
CA TYR A 183 -12.61 10.48 -3.94
C TYR A 183 -11.12 10.19 -4.16
N ARG A 184 -10.40 9.78 -3.11
CA ARG A 184 -9.06 9.19 -3.20
C ARG A 184 -8.99 8.04 -2.21
N TRP A 185 -9.57 6.91 -2.56
CA TRP A 185 -9.33 5.69 -1.79
C TRP A 185 -7.88 5.26 -2.02
N GLY A 186 -7.08 5.28 -0.95
CA GLY A 186 -5.67 4.89 -1.03
C GLY A 186 -5.55 3.37 -1.06
N ASP A 187 -4.55 2.86 -1.79
CA ASP A 187 -4.25 1.42 -1.79
C ASP A 187 -3.80 0.92 -0.42
N HIS A 188 -3.18 1.77 0.39
CA HIS A 188 -2.89 1.51 1.80
C HIS A 188 -4.15 1.15 2.60
N ALA A 189 -5.24 1.91 2.42
CA ALA A 189 -6.50 1.69 3.13
C ALA A 189 -7.12 0.34 2.71
N VAL A 190 -7.21 0.10 1.41
CA VAL A 190 -7.74 -1.15 0.84
C VAL A 190 -6.94 -2.37 1.29
N ARG A 191 -5.61 -2.29 1.26
CA ARG A 191 -4.74 -3.39 1.69
C ARG A 191 -4.83 -3.63 3.19
N THR A 192 -4.82 -2.57 4.00
CA THR A 192 -4.92 -2.68 5.46
C THR A 192 -6.24 -3.32 5.86
N THR A 193 -7.39 -2.86 5.35
CA THR A 193 -8.69 -3.43 5.71
C THR A 193 -8.81 -4.88 5.25
N ALA A 194 -8.37 -5.21 4.03
CA ALA A 194 -8.36 -6.59 3.55
C ALA A 194 -7.50 -7.51 4.43
N VAL A 195 -6.25 -7.11 4.71
CA VAL A 195 -5.33 -7.86 5.58
C VAL A 195 -5.94 -8.03 6.97
N ALA A 196 -6.45 -6.95 7.54
CA ALA A 196 -7.03 -6.96 8.87
C ALA A 196 -8.30 -7.80 8.97
N MET A 197 -9.14 -7.84 7.94
CA MET A 197 -10.38 -8.64 7.93
C MET A 197 -10.13 -10.15 7.96
N TRP A 198 -9.01 -10.64 7.42
CA TRP A 198 -8.85 -12.09 7.16
C TRP A 198 -7.54 -12.72 7.60
N LEU A 199 -6.51 -11.95 7.93
CA LEU A 199 -5.25 -12.49 8.40
C LEU A 199 -5.16 -12.46 9.93
N ASP A 200 -4.57 -13.51 10.47
CA ASP A 200 -4.09 -13.54 11.85
C ASP A 200 -2.79 -12.75 11.97
N LYS A 201 -2.53 -12.14 13.13
CA LYS A 201 -1.27 -11.41 13.39
C LYS A 201 0.00 -12.23 13.12
N LYS A 202 -0.05 -13.54 13.35
CA LYS A 202 1.08 -14.46 13.07
C LYS A 202 1.42 -14.59 11.60
N GLN A 203 0.50 -14.23 10.69
CA GLN A 203 0.72 -14.22 9.25
C GLN A 203 1.30 -12.88 8.77
N LEU A 204 1.50 -11.93 9.68
CA LEU A 204 2.13 -10.65 9.41
C LEU A 204 3.58 -10.66 9.90
N MET A 205 4.48 -10.12 9.07
CA MET A 205 5.86 -9.85 9.45
C MET A 205 6.02 -8.34 9.70
N HIS A 206 6.46 -7.95 10.90
CA HIS A 206 6.95 -6.59 11.08
C HIS A 206 8.34 -6.48 10.42
N MET A 207 8.41 -5.74 9.33
CA MET A 207 9.62 -5.56 8.54
C MET A 207 10.47 -4.45 9.15
N ASP A 208 11.32 -4.83 10.09
CA ASP A 208 12.27 -3.94 10.73
C ASP A 208 13.53 -3.77 9.88
N ILE A 209 13.46 -2.85 8.92
CA ILE A 209 14.59 -2.46 8.06
C ILE A 209 14.82 -0.95 8.14
N PRO A 210 16.07 -0.48 7.96
CA PRO A 210 16.33 0.94 7.79
C PRO A 210 15.59 1.46 6.56
N TYR A 211 14.74 2.46 6.74
CA TYR A 211 13.92 2.99 5.65
C TYR A 211 13.52 4.43 5.90
N GLY A 212 13.56 5.25 4.85
CA GLY A 212 13.12 6.64 4.83
C GLY A 212 12.18 6.92 3.67
N HIS A 213 11.08 7.59 3.94
CA HIS A 213 10.10 8.02 2.94
C HIS A 213 9.34 9.24 3.47
N GLN A 214 9.33 10.33 2.71
CA GLN A 214 8.71 11.60 3.09
C GLN A 214 9.19 12.14 4.46
N SER A 215 8.35 12.10 5.49
CA SER A 215 8.69 12.50 6.86
C SER A 215 9.00 11.32 7.78
N PHE A 216 8.79 10.09 7.32
CA PHE A 216 9.14 8.89 8.07
C PHE A 216 10.60 8.54 7.78
N CYS A 217 11.36 8.21 8.83
CA CYS A 217 12.66 7.58 8.67
C CYS A 217 13.04 6.76 9.91
N ARG A 218 13.76 5.66 9.68
CA ARG A 218 14.29 4.78 10.71
C ARG A 218 15.69 4.28 10.33
N CYS A 219 16.56 4.17 11.31
CA CYS A 219 17.89 3.56 11.20
C CYS A 219 17.88 2.11 11.65
N ALA A 220 18.91 1.35 11.26
CA ALA A 220 19.03 -0.05 11.64
C ALA A 220 19.32 -0.22 13.15
N SER A 221 20.11 0.69 13.73
CA SER A 221 20.40 0.71 15.16
C SER A 221 19.54 1.76 15.89
N PRO A 222 18.99 1.44 17.07
CA PRO A 222 18.28 2.42 17.91
C PRO A 222 19.21 3.50 18.48
N GLU A 223 20.53 3.32 18.43
CA GLU A 223 21.53 4.30 18.87
C GLU A 223 21.81 5.38 17.81
N ARG A 224 21.23 5.23 16.61
CA ARG A 224 21.39 6.15 15.48
C ARG A 224 20.10 6.93 15.26
N ILE A 225 20.24 8.22 14.94
CA ILE A 225 19.13 9.07 14.55
C ILE A 225 19.16 9.22 13.03
N CYS A 226 18.00 9.12 12.40
CA CYS A 226 17.87 9.49 11.01
C CYS A 226 17.75 11.01 10.87
N VAL A 227 18.65 11.60 10.10
CA VAL A 227 18.66 13.02 9.75
C VAL A 227 18.19 13.17 8.31
N ARG A 228 17.21 14.05 8.11
CA ARG A 228 16.75 14.47 6.79
C ARG A 228 17.47 15.76 6.41
N ASN A 229 18.29 15.71 5.36
CA ASN A 229 18.95 16.91 4.86
C ASN A 229 18.02 17.68 3.91
N SER A 230 17.78 18.96 4.21
CA SER A 230 16.85 19.81 3.47
C SER A 230 17.39 20.35 2.15
N ASP A 231 18.69 20.25 1.90
CA ASP A 231 19.38 21.03 0.86
C ASP A 231 20.34 20.17 0.02
N MET A 232 19.79 19.16 -0.66
CA MET A 232 20.58 18.12 -1.31
C MET A 232 20.24 18.00 -2.79
N GLY A 233 20.82 18.87 -3.61
CA GLY A 233 20.63 18.94 -5.07
C GLY A 233 20.53 17.58 -5.81
N LEU A 234 21.64 17.10 -6.42
CA LEU A 234 21.65 15.90 -7.28
C LEU A 234 22.14 14.62 -6.56
N TYR A 235 22.18 14.61 -5.22
CA TYR A 235 22.74 13.50 -4.43
C TYR A 235 21.70 12.84 -3.51
N PRO A 236 20.83 11.94 -4.05
CA PRO A 236 19.78 11.27 -3.29
C PRO A 236 20.29 10.49 -2.06
N ARG A 237 21.52 9.98 -2.10
CA ARG A 237 22.12 9.21 -0.99
C ARG A 237 22.29 10.02 0.30
N GLU A 238 22.25 11.35 0.21
CA GLU A 238 22.43 12.21 1.36
C GLU A 238 21.09 12.75 1.89
N TRP A 239 19.96 12.40 1.27
CA TRP A 239 18.63 12.89 1.67
C TRP A 239 18.20 12.36 3.03
N PHE A 240 18.51 11.10 3.32
CA PHE A 240 18.33 10.45 4.62
C PHE A 240 19.63 9.80 5.03
N THR A 241 20.17 10.19 6.18
CA THR A 241 21.40 9.63 6.72
C THR A 241 21.20 9.20 8.17
N CYS A 242 21.75 8.05 8.51
CA CYS A 242 21.81 7.59 9.89
C CYS A 242 23.12 8.04 10.52
N VAL A 243 23.02 8.82 11.59
CA VAL A 243 24.17 9.35 12.34
C VAL A 243 24.12 8.85 13.77
N SER A 244 25.29 8.63 14.37
CA SER A 244 25.37 8.26 15.79
C SER A 244 24.92 9.42 16.67
N PHE A 245 24.37 9.09 17.84
CA PHE A 245 24.27 10.06 18.93
C PHE A 245 25.68 10.42 19.39
N ASP A 246 26.04 11.71 19.31
CA ASP A 246 27.19 12.26 20.05
C ASP A 246 26.79 12.57 21.50
#